data_AF-X0Z516-F1
#
_entry.id   AF-X0Z516-F1
#
_cell.length_a   1.000
_cell.length_b   1.000
_cell.length_c   1.000
_cell.angle_alpha   90.00
_cell.angle_beta   90.00
_cell.angle_gamma   90.00
#
_symmetry.space_group_name_H-M   'P 1'
#
loop_
_entity.id
_entity.type
_entity.pdbx_description
1 polymer ?
#
loop_
_entity_poly.entity_id
_entity_poly.type
_entity_poly.pdbx_seq_one_letter_code
_entity_poly.pdbx_strand_id
1 'polypeptide(L)'
;ERGVGTIAAGVAKAYADCITIAGHDGGTGASPLTSVKYAGSPWETGLPEVHHALVENGLRDRVRLQVDGGLKTGLDVIKGAILGADSFGFGTGPMVALGCKYLRICHLNNCATGIATQDEQLRREHFHGLPEMVMTYFRFIAAEVREHLAYLGFEKLEDIIGRSDLLEKIEPLTDKQRCIDLDPILASAGVAGLQGAGFQGIRNRPHDKGELNARIVASLEKELENRDSAERHFDIFNFDRSVGAGFAGEV
;
A
#
# COMPACT_ATOMS: atom_id res chain seq x y z
N GLU A 1 -14.86 10.85 -1.61
CA GLU A 1 -14.58 11.42 -2.95
C GLU A 1 -14.67 10.27 -3.94
N ARG A 2 -15.45 10.38 -5.02
CA ARG A 2 -15.58 9.32 -6.04
C ARG A 2 -14.60 9.63 -7.17
N GLY A 3 -13.87 8.64 -7.70
CA GLY A 3 -12.99 8.81 -8.86
C GLY A 3 -11.58 8.25 -8.70
N VAL A 4 -11.21 7.74 -7.53
CA VAL A 4 -9.90 7.12 -7.30
C VAL A 4 -9.70 5.88 -8.18
N GLY A 5 -10.77 5.15 -8.53
CA GLY A 5 -10.69 4.02 -9.46
C GLY A 5 -10.26 4.43 -10.87
N THR A 6 -10.76 5.58 -11.36
CA THR A 6 -10.36 6.12 -12.67
C THR A 6 -8.88 6.51 -12.68
N ILE A 7 -8.41 7.14 -11.60
CA ILE A 7 -7.00 7.50 -11.43
C ILE A 7 -6.14 6.24 -11.38
N ALA A 8 -6.55 5.21 -10.63
CA ALA A 8 -5.82 3.96 -10.50
C ALA A 8 -5.64 3.23 -11.85
N ALA A 9 -6.66 3.24 -12.72
CA ALA A 9 -6.53 2.71 -14.07
C ALA A 9 -5.46 3.47 -14.89
N GLY A 10 -5.37 4.80 -14.74
CA GLY A 10 -4.31 5.60 -15.34
C GLY A 10 -2.93 5.28 -14.77
N VAL A 11 -2.82 5.12 -13.45
CA VAL A 11 -1.57 4.76 -12.75
C VAL A 11 -1.07 3.38 -13.21
N ALA A 12 -1.97 2.40 -13.35
CA ALA A 12 -1.65 1.09 -13.90
C ALA A 12 -1.17 1.20 -15.36
N LYS A 13 -1.82 2.01 -16.20
CA LYS A 13 -1.36 2.27 -17.59
C LYS A 13 -0.04 3.04 -17.65
N ALA A 14 0.31 3.76 -16.59
CA ALA A 14 1.61 4.41 -16.41
C ALA A 14 2.67 3.47 -15.81
N TYR A 15 2.44 2.15 -15.83
CA TYR A 15 3.41 1.10 -15.52
C TYR A 15 3.78 0.97 -14.02
N ALA A 16 2.92 1.45 -13.12
CA ALA A 16 3.11 1.18 -11.70
C ALA A 16 2.88 -0.32 -11.40
N ASP A 17 3.78 -0.93 -10.62
CA ASP A 17 3.63 -2.32 -10.14
C ASP A 17 2.77 -2.43 -8.86
N CYS A 18 2.59 -1.32 -8.13
CA CYS A 18 1.84 -1.26 -6.87
C CYS A 18 1.03 0.03 -6.77
N ILE A 19 -0.17 -0.06 -6.22
CA ILE A 19 -1.03 1.08 -5.87
C ILE A 19 -1.42 0.93 -4.40
N THR A 20 -1.17 1.96 -3.60
CA THR A 20 -1.62 2.00 -2.19
C THR A 20 -2.83 2.90 -2.05
N ILE A 21 -3.92 2.35 -1.49
CA ILE A 21 -5.10 3.11 -1.10
C ILE A 21 -5.03 3.37 0.40
N ALA A 22 -4.74 4.62 0.75
CA ALA A 22 -4.65 5.07 2.13
C ALA A 22 -6.00 5.64 2.60
N GLY A 23 -6.55 5.10 3.69
CA GLY A 23 -7.76 5.63 4.31
C GLY A 23 -7.51 6.93 5.08
N HIS A 24 -8.57 7.71 5.33
CA HIS A 24 -8.47 8.95 6.11
C HIS A 24 -7.97 8.76 7.56
N ASP A 25 -7.99 7.53 8.07
CA ASP A 25 -7.57 7.16 9.43
C ASP A 25 -6.06 6.94 9.57
N GLY A 26 -5.27 7.38 8.59
CA GLY A 26 -3.81 7.39 8.65
C GLY A 26 -3.24 8.22 9.81
N GLY A 27 -2.13 7.77 10.38
CA GLY A 27 -1.36 8.52 11.36
C GLY A 27 -0.46 9.58 10.71
N THR A 28 -0.14 10.65 11.44
CA THR A 28 0.82 11.67 11.01
C THR A 28 1.60 12.23 12.19
N GLY A 29 2.87 12.57 11.97
CA GLY A 29 3.70 13.25 12.96
C GLY A 29 3.33 14.72 13.13
N ALA A 30 2.91 15.38 12.04
CA ALA A 30 2.50 16.78 12.02
C ALA A 30 1.57 17.03 10.82
N SER A 31 0.39 17.61 11.06
CA SER A 31 -0.56 18.00 10.02
C SER A 31 -1.52 19.04 10.57
N PRO A 32 -2.07 19.93 9.73
CA PRO A 32 -3.22 20.75 10.13
C PRO A 32 -4.35 19.88 10.67
N LEU A 33 -4.97 20.32 11.78
CA LEU A 33 -6.08 19.58 12.39
C LEU A 33 -7.27 19.48 11.44
N THR A 34 -7.48 20.49 10.60
CA THR A 34 -8.52 20.49 9.56
C THR A 34 -8.32 19.35 8.58
N SER A 35 -7.10 19.12 8.09
CA SER A 35 -6.79 18.00 7.21
C SER A 35 -7.04 16.66 7.89
N VAL A 36 -6.59 16.49 9.15
CA VAL A 36 -6.78 15.25 9.92
C VAL A 36 -8.26 14.92 10.16
N LYS A 37 -9.13 15.94 10.21
CA LYS A 37 -10.56 15.76 10.52
C LYS A 37 -11.48 15.75 9.32
N TYR A 38 -11.09 16.40 8.21
CA TYR A 38 -12.00 16.72 7.13
C TYR A 38 -11.46 16.40 5.73
N ALA A 39 -10.23 15.89 5.59
CA ALA A 39 -9.69 15.46 4.31
C ALA A 39 -9.59 13.92 4.25
N GLY A 40 -9.92 13.35 3.09
CA GLY A 40 -9.90 11.91 2.85
C GLY A 40 -11.26 11.23 2.96
N SER A 41 -11.29 9.94 2.64
CA SER A 41 -12.47 9.08 2.76
C SER A 41 -12.05 7.70 3.30
N PRO A 42 -12.99 6.88 3.80
CA PRO A 42 -12.65 5.57 4.35
C PRO A 42 -12.07 4.69 3.25
N TRP A 43 -11.06 3.89 3.58
CA TRP A 43 -10.44 3.01 2.58
C TRP A 43 -11.46 1.98 2.06
N GLU A 44 -12.46 1.62 2.86
CA GLU A 44 -13.57 0.73 2.50
C GLU A 44 -14.41 1.28 1.34
N THR A 45 -14.34 2.58 1.06
CA THR A 45 -15.02 3.19 -0.10
C THR A 45 -14.14 3.23 -1.34
N GLY A 46 -12.85 3.56 -1.18
CA GLY A 46 -11.91 3.73 -2.30
C GLY A 46 -11.27 2.42 -2.77
N LEU A 47 -10.96 1.50 -1.87
CA LEU A 47 -10.33 0.21 -2.18
C LEU A 47 -11.17 -0.62 -3.17
N PRO A 48 -12.47 -0.89 -2.90
CA PRO A 48 -13.27 -1.67 -3.83
C PRO A 48 -13.58 -0.91 -5.13
N GLU A 49 -13.64 0.43 -5.11
CA GLU A 49 -13.75 1.23 -6.35
C GLU A 49 -12.52 1.02 -7.26
N VAL A 50 -11.32 0.98 -6.67
CA VAL A 50 -10.07 0.74 -7.40
C VAL A 50 -9.97 -0.70 -7.87
N HIS A 51 -10.31 -1.65 -7.00
CA HIS A 51 -10.39 -3.06 -7.38
C HIS A 51 -11.31 -3.23 -8.59
N HIS A 52 -12.51 -2.66 -8.53
CA HIS A 52 -13.50 -2.70 -9.59
C HIS A 52 -12.97 -2.12 -10.89
N ALA A 53 -12.49 -0.88 -10.87
CA ALA A 53 -12.00 -0.20 -12.06
C ALA A 53 -10.84 -0.96 -12.73
N LEU A 54 -9.92 -1.53 -11.94
CA LEU A 54 -8.82 -2.33 -12.47
C LEU A 54 -9.29 -3.64 -13.09
N VAL A 55 -10.28 -4.32 -12.51
CA VAL A 55 -10.85 -5.55 -13.06
C VAL A 55 -11.57 -5.26 -14.38
N GLU A 56 -12.47 -4.27 -14.41
CA GLU A 56 -13.20 -3.90 -15.62
C GLU A 56 -12.30 -3.49 -16.79
N ASN A 57 -11.14 -2.91 -16.50
CA ASN A 57 -10.17 -2.51 -17.51
C ASN A 57 -9.16 -3.61 -17.88
N GLY A 58 -9.23 -4.80 -17.26
CA GLY A 58 -8.27 -5.88 -17.49
C GLY A 58 -6.83 -5.54 -17.07
N LEU A 59 -6.70 -4.79 -15.96
CA LEU A 59 -5.41 -4.31 -15.42
C LEU A 59 -5.07 -4.87 -14.03
N ARG A 60 -6.03 -5.54 -13.37
CA ARG A 60 -5.93 -5.96 -11.97
C ARG A 60 -4.83 -6.99 -11.70
N ASP A 61 -4.51 -7.81 -12.70
CA ASP A 61 -3.49 -8.87 -12.67
C ASP A 61 -2.05 -8.32 -12.59
N ARG A 62 -1.82 -7.09 -13.05
CA ARG A 62 -0.50 -6.46 -13.19
C ARG A 62 -0.09 -5.58 -12.02
N VAL A 63 -1.02 -5.25 -11.14
CA VAL A 63 -0.79 -4.28 -10.07
C VAL A 63 -1.14 -4.90 -8.73
N ARG A 64 -0.19 -4.84 -7.80
CA ARG A 64 -0.45 -5.14 -6.39
C ARG A 64 -1.24 -4.00 -5.76
N LEU A 65 -2.43 -4.30 -5.25
CA LEU A 65 -3.25 -3.33 -4.54
C LEU A 65 -2.98 -3.43 -3.04
N GLN A 66 -2.41 -2.38 -2.46
CA GLN A 66 -2.16 -2.28 -1.03
C GLN A 66 -3.19 -1.37 -0.37
N VAL A 67 -3.60 -1.70 0.86
CA VAL A 67 -4.43 -0.81 1.69
C VAL A 67 -3.73 -0.48 3.00
N ASP A 68 -3.86 0.77 3.45
CA ASP A 68 -3.53 1.18 4.81
C ASP A 68 -4.57 2.19 5.34
N GLY A 69 -4.39 2.61 6.59
CA GLY A 69 -5.29 3.56 7.26
C GLY A 69 -6.02 2.89 8.41
N GLY A 70 -5.41 2.94 9.59
CA GLY A 70 -6.07 2.49 10.81
C GLY A 70 -6.24 0.98 10.99
N LEU A 71 -5.62 0.13 10.15
CA LEU A 71 -5.59 -1.33 10.36
C LEU A 71 -4.93 -1.68 11.70
N LYS A 72 -5.58 -2.53 12.50
CA LYS A 72 -5.11 -2.90 13.85
C LYS A 72 -5.16 -4.40 14.11
N THR A 73 -6.03 -5.14 13.44
CA THR A 73 -6.38 -6.54 13.73
C THR A 73 -6.26 -7.42 12.50
N GLY A 74 -6.22 -8.74 12.70
CA GLY A 74 -6.33 -9.72 11.62
C GLY A 74 -7.68 -9.63 10.90
N LEU A 75 -8.77 -9.30 11.60
CA LEU A 75 -10.07 -9.07 10.95
C LEU A 75 -10.04 -7.89 9.96
N ASP A 76 -9.30 -6.83 10.26
CA ASP A 76 -9.14 -5.70 9.32
C ASP A 76 -8.43 -6.15 8.03
N VAL A 77 -7.43 -7.03 8.15
CA VAL A 77 -6.74 -7.64 7.01
C VAL A 77 -7.70 -8.49 6.19
N ILE A 78 -8.51 -9.33 6.83
CA ILE A 78 -9.50 -10.18 6.15
C ILE A 78 -10.52 -9.34 5.38
N LYS A 79 -11.05 -8.28 6.00
CA LYS A 79 -11.98 -7.37 5.34
C LYS A 79 -11.32 -6.63 4.17
N GLY A 80 -10.09 -6.17 4.35
CA GLY A 80 -9.31 -5.55 3.28
C GLY A 80 -9.07 -6.49 2.10
N ALA A 81 -8.76 -7.77 2.36
CA ALA A 81 -8.60 -8.79 1.34
C ALA A 81 -9.92 -8.98 0.56
N ILE A 82 -11.03 -9.20 1.27
CA ILE A 82 -12.35 -9.37 0.67
C ILE A 82 -12.76 -8.15 -0.19
N LEU A 83 -12.41 -6.94 0.25
CA LEU A 83 -12.67 -5.71 -0.50
C LEU A 83 -11.66 -5.46 -1.65
N GLY A 84 -10.67 -6.34 -1.84
CA GLY A 84 -9.85 -6.42 -3.03
C GLY A 84 -8.35 -6.16 -2.87
N ALA A 85 -7.84 -5.99 -1.65
CA ALA A 85 -6.40 -5.75 -1.39
C ALA A 85 -5.55 -7.04 -1.43
N ASP A 86 -4.32 -6.92 -1.95
CA ASP A 86 -3.28 -7.96 -1.96
C ASP A 86 -2.22 -7.76 -0.85
N SER A 87 -2.18 -6.58 -0.23
CA SER A 87 -1.15 -6.18 0.74
C SER A 87 -1.69 -5.16 1.74
N PHE A 88 -1.10 -5.11 2.93
CA PHE A 88 -1.64 -4.39 4.09
C PHE A 88 -0.55 -3.57 4.78
N GLY A 89 -0.71 -2.25 4.82
CA GLY A 89 0.20 -1.32 5.47
C GLY A 89 -0.19 -1.02 6.91
N PHE A 90 0.79 -1.02 7.81
CA PHE A 90 0.60 -0.72 9.23
C PHE A 90 1.61 0.34 9.68
N GLY A 91 1.11 1.47 10.22
CA GLY A 91 1.94 2.52 10.80
C GLY A 91 1.80 2.57 12.33
N THR A 92 0.64 3.02 12.81
CA THR A 92 0.41 3.26 14.24
C THR A 92 0.50 2.00 15.11
N GLY A 93 -0.02 0.86 14.64
CA GLY A 93 0.04 -0.41 15.40
C GLY A 93 1.47 -0.80 15.78
N PRO A 94 2.39 -0.94 14.82
CA PRO A 94 3.81 -1.18 15.09
C PRO A 94 4.47 -0.10 15.97
N MET A 95 4.14 1.18 15.79
CA MET A 95 4.65 2.24 16.67
C MET A 95 4.20 2.07 18.13
N VAL A 96 2.96 1.64 18.35
CA VAL A 96 2.44 1.33 19.69
C VAL A 96 3.13 0.09 20.26
N ALA A 97 3.36 -0.95 19.44
CA ALA A 97 4.13 -2.11 19.83
C ALA A 97 5.57 -1.75 20.26
N LEU A 98 6.19 -0.74 19.62
CA LEU A 98 7.49 -0.18 20.00
C LEU A 98 7.46 0.73 21.25
N GLY A 99 6.28 1.01 21.80
CA GLY A 99 6.13 1.75 23.06
C GLY A 99 5.41 3.09 22.95
N CYS A 100 4.86 3.48 21.78
CA CYS A 100 4.11 4.73 21.64
C CYS A 100 2.91 4.74 22.60
N LYS A 101 2.82 5.78 23.42
CA LYS A 101 1.71 6.00 24.38
C LYS A 101 0.60 6.89 23.83
N TYR A 102 0.63 7.16 22.53
CA TYR A 102 -0.41 7.90 21.81
C TYR A 102 -0.72 9.29 22.38
N LEU A 103 0.32 9.99 22.86
CA LEU A 103 0.22 11.33 23.48
C LEU A 103 -0.06 12.46 22.48
N ARG A 104 0.09 12.21 21.17
CA ARG A 104 -0.19 13.16 20.08
C ARG A 104 0.60 14.48 20.12
N ILE A 105 1.80 14.42 20.68
CA ILE A 105 2.78 15.52 20.75
C ILE A 105 3.94 15.35 19.76
N CYS A 106 3.77 14.49 18.75
CA CYS A 106 4.84 14.13 17.81
C CYS A 106 5.48 15.36 17.12
N HIS A 107 4.67 16.38 16.81
CA HIS A 107 5.08 17.62 16.16
C HIS A 107 5.91 18.57 17.07
N LEU A 108 5.95 18.31 18.39
CA LEU A 108 6.63 19.17 19.36
C LEU A 108 8.07 18.72 19.66
N ASN A 109 8.54 17.64 19.03
CA ASN A 109 9.87 17.07 19.26
C ASN A 109 10.14 16.64 20.71
N ASN A 110 9.12 16.49 21.57
CA ASN A 110 9.24 16.16 22.99
C ASN A 110 8.59 14.81 23.36
N CYS A 111 8.66 13.83 22.45
CA CYS A 111 8.06 12.52 22.65
C CYS A 111 8.61 11.82 23.90
N ALA A 112 7.75 11.64 24.91
CA ALA A 112 8.10 11.06 26.22
C ALA A 112 8.61 9.60 26.17
N THR A 113 8.46 8.91 25.04
CA THR A 113 8.94 7.54 24.83
C THR A 113 10.03 7.42 23.77
N GLY A 114 10.66 8.54 23.37
CA GLY A 114 11.79 8.52 22.44
C GLY A 114 11.48 8.07 20.99
N ILE A 115 10.20 7.94 20.61
CA ILE A 115 9.79 7.46 19.27
C ILE A 115 9.78 8.57 18.23
N ALA A 116 9.00 9.63 18.46
CA ALA A 116 8.81 10.72 17.50
C ALA A 116 9.53 11.98 17.99
N THR A 117 10.85 11.90 18.11
CA THR A 117 11.72 13.00 18.53
C THR A 117 13.12 12.83 17.94
N GLN A 118 13.79 13.93 17.65
CA GLN A 118 15.20 14.02 17.27
C GLN A 118 16.09 14.39 18.46
N ASP A 119 15.50 14.77 19.60
CA ASP A 119 16.24 15.05 20.83
C ASP A 119 17.06 13.81 21.25
N GLU A 120 18.36 14.00 21.40
CA GLU A 120 19.29 12.90 21.68
C GLU A 120 19.05 12.28 23.06
N GLN A 121 18.75 13.11 24.06
CA GLN A 121 18.49 12.64 25.42
C GLN A 121 17.21 11.81 25.45
N LEU A 122 16.11 12.31 24.86
CA LEU A 122 14.84 11.58 24.84
C LEU A 122 14.94 10.26 24.07
N ARG A 123 15.67 10.22 22.95
CA ARG A 123 15.91 8.97 22.22
C ARG A 123 16.71 7.98 23.04
N ARG A 124 17.83 8.42 23.63
CA ARG A 124 18.73 7.56 24.40
C ARG A 124 18.09 7.03 25.68
N GLU A 125 17.34 7.86 26.38
CA GLU A 125 16.84 7.56 27.74
C GLU A 125 15.44 6.93 27.74
N HIS A 126 14.64 7.10 26.68
CA HIS A 126 13.23 6.68 26.69
C HIS A 126 12.81 5.76 25.54
N PHE A 127 13.63 5.58 24.50
CA PHE A 127 13.32 4.57 23.49
C PHE A 127 13.76 3.19 23.99
N HIS A 128 12.77 2.32 24.21
CA HIS A 128 12.99 0.93 24.67
C HIS A 128 12.41 -0.10 23.69
N GLY A 129 12.04 0.33 22.48
CA GLY A 129 11.45 -0.54 21.47
C GLY A 129 12.48 -1.53 20.92
N LEU A 130 12.12 -2.80 20.85
CA LEU A 130 12.95 -3.86 20.28
C LEU A 130 12.31 -4.42 19.00
N PRO A 131 13.09 -4.85 18.00
CA PRO A 131 12.57 -5.49 16.79
C PRO A 131 11.61 -6.65 17.10
N GLU A 132 11.89 -7.43 18.14
CA GLU A 132 11.11 -8.58 18.59
C GLU A 132 9.69 -8.20 18.99
N MET A 133 9.46 -6.97 19.46
CA MET A 133 8.13 -6.47 19.81
C MET A 133 7.26 -6.34 18.56
N VAL A 134 7.81 -5.79 17.47
CA VAL A 134 7.12 -5.64 16.18
C VAL A 134 6.96 -6.99 15.49
N MET A 135 7.98 -7.85 15.54
CA MET A 135 7.87 -9.23 15.03
C MET A 135 6.75 -9.98 15.75
N THR A 136 6.65 -9.84 17.08
CA THR A 136 5.59 -10.48 17.87
C THR A 136 4.21 -9.91 17.54
N TYR A 137 4.09 -8.59 17.38
CA TYR A 137 2.87 -7.95 16.90
C TYR A 137 2.39 -8.56 15.58
N PHE A 138 3.25 -8.62 14.56
CA PHE A 138 2.86 -9.20 13.27
C PHE A 138 2.63 -10.71 13.31
N ARG A 139 3.31 -11.46 14.19
CA ARG A 139 3.00 -12.88 14.43
C ARG A 139 1.58 -13.07 14.95
N PHE A 140 1.10 -12.19 15.82
CA PHE A 140 -0.28 -12.25 16.33
C PHE A 140 -1.29 -11.83 15.26
N ILE A 141 -1.04 -10.76 14.50
CA ILE A 141 -1.90 -10.38 13.37
C ILE A 141 -2.00 -11.55 12.37
N ALA A 142 -0.88 -12.15 12.00
CA ALA A 142 -0.87 -13.29 11.09
C ALA A 142 -1.57 -14.54 11.67
N ALA A 143 -1.52 -14.75 12.99
CA ALA A 143 -2.25 -15.83 13.64
C ALA A 143 -3.76 -15.61 13.56
N GLU A 144 -4.24 -14.42 13.91
CA GLU A 144 -5.66 -14.04 13.82
C GLU A 144 -6.18 -14.11 12.38
N VAL A 145 -5.38 -13.71 11.38
CA VAL A 145 -5.71 -13.91 9.96
C VAL A 145 -5.91 -15.38 9.63
N ARG A 146 -5.01 -16.27 10.07
CA ARG A 146 -5.17 -17.72 9.82
C ARG A 146 -6.38 -18.30 10.53
N GLU A 147 -6.71 -17.83 11.73
CA GLU A 147 -7.92 -18.24 12.47
C GLU A 147 -9.19 -17.86 11.70
N HIS A 148 -9.25 -16.63 11.17
CA HIS A 148 -10.37 -16.20 10.32
C HIS A 148 -10.44 -16.95 9.00
N LEU A 149 -9.31 -17.19 8.31
CA LEU A 149 -9.29 -18.00 7.10
C LEU A 149 -9.82 -19.41 7.36
N ALA A 150 -9.37 -20.05 8.44
CA ALA A 150 -9.86 -21.37 8.84
C ALA A 150 -11.36 -21.36 9.16
N TYR A 151 -11.86 -20.33 9.83
CA TYR A 151 -13.29 -20.14 10.09
C TYR A 151 -14.12 -20.03 8.79
N LEU A 152 -13.60 -19.31 7.79
CA LEU A 152 -14.23 -19.16 6.48
C LEU A 152 -14.05 -20.39 5.57
N GLY A 153 -13.20 -21.35 5.96
CA GLY A 153 -12.92 -22.56 5.17
C GLY A 153 -11.87 -22.37 4.07
N PHE A 154 -10.97 -21.39 4.20
CA PHE A 154 -9.89 -21.11 3.24
C PHE A 154 -8.51 -21.34 3.86
N GLU A 155 -7.54 -21.74 3.04
CA GLU A 155 -6.15 -21.92 3.47
C GLU A 155 -5.26 -20.72 3.13
N LYS A 156 -5.59 -20.00 2.05
CA LYS A 156 -4.78 -18.90 1.52
C LYS A 156 -5.56 -17.60 1.51
N LEU A 157 -4.86 -16.49 1.78
CA LEU A 157 -5.46 -15.16 1.78
C LEU A 157 -5.87 -14.73 0.37
N GLU A 158 -5.12 -15.17 -0.64
CA GLU A 158 -5.35 -14.90 -2.05
C GLU A 158 -6.72 -15.44 -2.52
N ASP A 159 -7.20 -16.54 -1.92
CA ASP A 159 -8.45 -17.18 -2.30
C ASP A 159 -9.71 -16.37 -1.91
N ILE A 160 -9.54 -15.39 -1.01
CA ILE A 160 -10.64 -14.51 -0.56
C ILE A 160 -10.56 -13.10 -1.15
N ILE A 161 -9.57 -12.79 -2.00
CA ILE A 161 -9.41 -11.44 -2.55
C ILE A 161 -10.57 -11.10 -3.50
N GLY A 162 -11.32 -10.05 -3.19
CA GLY A 162 -12.51 -9.64 -3.96
C GLY A 162 -13.75 -10.51 -3.75
N ARG A 163 -13.75 -11.42 -2.76
CA ARG A 163 -14.88 -12.33 -2.45
C ARG A 163 -15.92 -11.66 -1.57
N SER A 164 -16.57 -10.62 -2.09
CA SER A 164 -17.56 -9.82 -1.35
C SER A 164 -18.75 -10.63 -0.84
N ASP A 165 -19.02 -11.79 -1.43
CA ASP A 165 -20.01 -12.77 -0.99
C ASP A 165 -19.73 -13.34 0.41
N LEU A 166 -18.50 -13.21 0.91
CA LEU A 166 -18.12 -13.61 2.27
C LEU A 166 -18.49 -12.57 3.34
N LEU A 167 -19.03 -11.41 2.94
CA LEU A 167 -19.50 -10.38 3.87
C LEU A 167 -21.01 -10.31 3.88
N GLU A 168 -21.59 -10.32 5.09
CA GLU A 168 -23.00 -10.05 5.32
C GLU A 168 -23.19 -8.73 6.07
N LYS A 169 -24.28 -8.02 5.74
CA LYS A 169 -24.69 -6.83 6.47
C LYS A 169 -25.33 -7.27 7.78
N ILE A 170 -24.84 -6.74 8.89
CA ILE A 170 -25.46 -6.95 10.20
C ILE A 170 -26.74 -6.13 10.33
N GLU A 171 -27.66 -6.61 11.18
CA GLU A 171 -28.84 -5.84 11.54
C GLU A 171 -28.46 -4.50 12.20
N PRO A 172 -29.01 -3.37 11.75
CA PRO A 172 -28.64 -2.06 12.26
C PRO A 172 -29.17 -1.85 13.68
N LEU A 173 -28.26 -1.50 14.60
CA LEU A 173 -28.57 -1.24 16.01
C LEU A 173 -29.15 0.15 16.26
N THR A 174 -28.99 1.09 15.32
CA THR A 174 -29.44 2.48 15.46
C THR A 174 -30.14 3.00 14.21
N ASP A 175 -30.96 4.04 14.36
CA ASP A 175 -31.58 4.73 13.23
C ASP A 175 -30.55 5.31 12.26
N LYS A 176 -29.39 5.75 12.77
CA LYS A 176 -28.31 6.28 11.91
C LYS A 176 -27.68 5.17 11.06
N GLN A 177 -27.49 3.97 11.62
CA GLN A 177 -26.98 2.83 10.87
C GLN A 177 -27.97 2.36 9.80
N ARG A 178 -29.29 2.44 10.05
CA ARG A 178 -30.33 2.16 9.04
C ARG A 178 -30.22 3.04 7.79
N CYS A 179 -29.64 4.24 7.93
CA CYS A 179 -29.46 5.17 6.81
C CYS A 179 -28.17 4.91 5.99
N ILE A 180 -27.35 3.92 6.36
CA ILE A 180 -26.11 3.60 5.64
C ILE A 180 -26.40 2.51 4.62
N ASP A 181 -26.19 2.85 3.35
CA ASP A 181 -26.22 1.88 2.25
C ASP A 181 -24.81 1.36 1.96
N LEU A 182 -24.59 0.07 2.21
CA LEU A 182 -23.31 -0.62 1.95
C LEU A 182 -23.32 -1.39 0.63
N ASP A 183 -24.45 -1.47 -0.07
CA ASP A 183 -24.58 -2.27 -1.29
C ASP A 183 -23.61 -1.83 -2.40
N PRO A 184 -23.36 -0.51 -2.63
CA PRO A 184 -22.38 -0.08 -3.62
C PRO A 184 -20.95 -0.57 -3.34
N ILE A 185 -20.57 -0.66 -2.06
CA ILE A 185 -19.24 -1.13 -1.64
C ILE A 185 -19.09 -2.62 -1.93
N LEU A 186 -20.10 -3.41 -1.53
CA LEU A 186 -20.10 -4.85 -1.73
C LEU A 186 -20.18 -5.23 -3.22
N ALA A 187 -21.00 -4.50 -3.99
CA ALA A 187 -21.11 -4.72 -5.43
C ALA A 187 -19.80 -4.42 -6.18
N SER A 188 -19.09 -3.36 -5.80
CA SER A 188 -17.81 -2.99 -6.42
C SER A 188 -16.72 -4.03 -6.14
N ALA A 189 -16.65 -4.52 -4.90
CA ALA A 189 -15.70 -5.58 -4.53
C ALA A 189 -15.96 -6.89 -5.28
N GLY A 190 -17.23 -7.24 -5.52
CA GLY A 190 -17.64 -8.52 -6.12
C GLY A 190 -17.51 -8.64 -7.64
N VAL A 191 -17.00 -7.62 -8.35
CA VAL A 191 -16.97 -7.61 -9.84
C VAL A 191 -16.14 -8.77 -10.44
N ALA A 192 -15.19 -9.30 -9.69
CA ALA A 192 -14.36 -10.44 -10.09
C ALA A 192 -15.10 -11.79 -10.05
N GLY A 193 -16.31 -11.83 -9.47
CA GLY A 193 -17.06 -13.05 -9.23
C GLY A 193 -16.40 -13.99 -8.21
N LEU A 194 -16.84 -15.24 -8.17
CA LEU A 194 -16.45 -16.23 -7.15
C LEU A 194 -14.98 -16.69 -7.24
N GLN A 195 -14.28 -16.38 -8.34
CA GLN A 195 -12.89 -16.78 -8.53
C GLN A 195 -11.90 -15.78 -7.91
N GLY A 196 -12.33 -14.56 -7.60
CA GLY A 196 -11.44 -13.49 -7.13
C GLY A 196 -10.48 -12.99 -8.21
N ALA A 197 -10.10 -11.72 -8.18
CA ALA A 197 -9.13 -11.12 -9.10
C ALA A 197 -8.07 -10.36 -8.32
N GLY A 198 -7.10 -11.11 -7.79
CA GLY A 198 -5.91 -10.57 -7.15
C GLY A 198 -4.76 -10.31 -8.12
N PHE A 199 -3.67 -9.76 -7.60
CA PHE A 199 -2.42 -9.63 -8.34
C PHE A 199 -1.82 -11.02 -8.65
N GLN A 200 -1.40 -11.25 -9.88
CA GLN A 200 -0.93 -12.57 -10.34
C GLN A 200 0.60 -12.69 -10.43
N GLY A 201 1.35 -11.76 -9.84
CA GLY A 201 2.82 -11.77 -9.94
C GLY A 201 3.36 -11.26 -11.28
N ILE A 202 2.49 -10.71 -12.13
CA ILE A 202 2.87 -10.23 -13.46
C ILE A 202 3.41 -8.80 -13.32
N ARG A 203 4.69 -8.60 -13.67
CA ARG A 203 5.32 -7.27 -13.67
C ARG A 203 4.67 -6.36 -14.72
N ASN A 204 4.38 -5.11 -14.35
CA ASN A 204 3.77 -4.14 -15.23
C ASN A 204 4.84 -3.45 -16.10
N ARG A 205 5.27 -4.14 -17.15
CA ARG A 205 6.40 -3.68 -17.97
C ARG A 205 6.08 -2.37 -18.71
N PRO A 206 7.01 -1.39 -18.71
CA PRO A 206 6.85 -0.17 -19.49
C PRO A 206 6.86 -0.43 -20.98
N HIS A 207 6.17 0.44 -21.73
CA HIS A 207 6.22 0.43 -23.20
C HIS A 207 7.59 0.87 -23.73
N ASP A 208 8.24 1.82 -23.05
CA ASP A 208 9.59 2.26 -23.38
C ASP A 208 10.62 1.25 -22.90
N LYS A 209 11.46 0.80 -23.82
CA LYS A 209 12.53 -0.15 -23.54
C LYS A 209 13.83 0.53 -23.12
N GLY A 210 13.94 1.85 -23.26
CA GLY A 210 15.14 2.60 -22.90
C GLY A 210 16.37 2.21 -23.74
N GLU A 211 16.18 1.92 -25.03
CA GLU A 211 17.22 1.36 -25.93
C GLU A 211 18.52 2.17 -25.92
N LEU A 212 18.44 3.51 -25.91
CA LEU A 212 19.64 4.35 -25.84
C LEU A 212 20.38 4.19 -24.49
N ASN A 213 19.66 4.15 -23.38
CA ASN A 213 20.26 3.91 -22.06
C ASN A 213 20.94 2.53 -22.01
N ALA A 214 20.28 1.49 -22.54
CA ALA A 214 20.86 0.15 -22.62
C ALA A 214 22.15 0.14 -23.46
N ARG A 215 22.18 0.87 -24.59
CA ARG A 215 23.38 1.03 -25.42
C ARG A 215 24.50 1.79 -24.70
N ILE A 216 24.18 2.84 -23.95
CA ILE A 216 25.17 3.59 -23.16
C ILE A 216 25.83 2.66 -22.16
N VAL A 217 25.04 1.96 -21.34
CA VAL A 217 25.54 0.99 -20.33
C VAL A 217 26.41 -0.07 -21.00
N ALA A 218 25.92 -0.74 -22.04
CA ALA A 218 26.66 -1.79 -22.72
C ALA A 218 27.98 -1.29 -23.35
N SER A 219 28.06 -0.02 -23.79
CA SER A 219 29.27 0.54 -24.40
C SER A 219 30.38 0.90 -23.41
N LEU A 220 30.05 0.93 -22.11
CA LEU A 220 30.91 1.35 -21.00
C LEU A 220 31.11 0.24 -19.96
N GLU A 221 30.57 -0.96 -20.20
CA GLU A 221 30.60 -2.09 -19.25
C GLU A 221 32.03 -2.41 -18.78
N LYS A 222 32.99 -2.45 -19.70
CA LYS A 222 34.40 -2.74 -19.37
C LYS A 222 35.04 -1.62 -18.55
N GLU A 223 34.79 -0.36 -18.91
CA GLU A 223 35.34 0.78 -18.19
C GLU A 223 34.69 0.95 -16.82
N LEU A 224 33.42 0.56 -16.65
CA LEU A 224 32.76 0.45 -15.36
C LEU A 224 33.43 -0.61 -14.48
N GLU A 225 33.66 -1.81 -15.01
CA GLU A 225 34.34 -2.90 -14.28
C GLU A 225 35.77 -2.50 -13.86
N ASN A 226 36.52 -1.87 -14.76
CA ASN A 226 37.91 -1.49 -14.53
C ASN A 226 38.08 -0.15 -13.81
N ARG A 227 37.01 0.64 -13.68
CA ARG A 227 37.02 2.04 -13.20
C ARG A 227 37.92 2.96 -14.03
N ASP A 228 37.93 2.74 -15.33
CA ASP A 228 38.70 3.52 -16.28
C ASP A 228 37.92 4.76 -16.75
N SER A 229 38.64 5.78 -17.19
CA SER A 229 38.04 6.92 -17.86
C SER A 229 37.64 6.54 -19.30
N ALA A 230 36.46 6.96 -19.72
CA ALA A 230 35.95 6.71 -21.06
C ALA A 230 35.23 7.94 -21.62
N GLU A 231 35.28 8.08 -22.93
CA GLU A 231 34.51 9.06 -23.69
C GLU A 231 33.69 8.34 -24.76
N ARG A 232 32.42 8.71 -24.91
CA ARG A 232 31.48 8.17 -25.89
C ARG A 232 30.56 9.28 -26.39
N HIS A 233 30.18 9.18 -27.65
CA HIS A 233 29.27 10.11 -28.30
C HIS A 233 28.04 9.36 -28.80
N PHE A 234 26.85 9.91 -28.56
CA PHE A 234 25.58 9.34 -28.98
C PHE A 234 24.67 10.43 -29.54
N ASP A 235 23.95 10.11 -30.61
CA ASP A 235 22.85 10.95 -31.08
C ASP A 235 21.64 10.79 -30.15
N ILE A 236 21.00 11.91 -29.82
CA ILE A 236 19.84 11.96 -28.92
C ILE A 236 18.65 12.56 -29.68
N PHE A 237 17.50 11.90 -29.58
CA PHE A 237 16.24 12.34 -30.14
C PHE A 237 15.19 12.59 -29.04
N ASN A 238 14.07 13.21 -29.40
CA ASN A 238 13.01 13.56 -28.44
C ASN A 238 12.30 12.35 -27.80
N PHE A 239 12.44 11.15 -28.37
CA PHE A 239 11.91 9.91 -27.81
C PHE A 239 12.90 9.21 -26.86
N ASP A 240 14.17 9.63 -26.85
CA ASP A 240 15.19 9.13 -25.92
C ASP A 240 15.02 9.81 -24.56
N ARG A 241 14.32 9.15 -23.65
CA ARG A 241 14.01 9.69 -22.33
C ARG A 241 14.99 9.20 -21.28
N SER A 242 15.19 10.02 -20.25
CA SER A 242 16.04 9.71 -19.10
C SER A 242 17.45 9.27 -19.50
N VAL A 243 18.03 9.89 -20.53
CA VAL A 243 19.36 9.53 -21.04
C VAL A 243 20.40 9.69 -19.94
N GLY A 244 21.19 8.64 -19.71
CA GLY A 244 22.21 8.59 -18.66
C GLY A 244 21.70 8.06 -17.32
N ALA A 245 20.38 7.99 -17.10
CA ALA A 245 19.83 7.49 -15.84
C ALA A 245 20.12 5.99 -15.63
N GLY A 246 20.10 5.19 -16.72
CA GLY A 246 20.48 3.78 -16.64
C GLY A 246 21.94 3.61 -16.20
N PHE A 247 22.84 4.38 -16.82
CA PHE A 247 24.27 4.38 -16.45
C PHE A 247 24.52 4.87 -15.02
N ALA A 248 23.83 5.94 -14.59
CA ALA A 248 23.93 6.42 -13.23
C ALA A 248 23.49 5.40 -12.16
N GLY A 249 22.69 4.39 -12.53
CA GLY A 249 22.32 3.28 -11.66
C GLY A 249 23.38 2.18 -11.55
N GLU A 250 24.32 2.09 -12.50
CA GLU A 250 25.41 1.11 -12.52
C GLU A 250 26.69 1.61 -11.84
N VAL A 251 26.82 2.94 -11.64
CA VAL A 251 27.95 3.60 -10.95
C VAL A 251 27.70 3.66 -9.45
#